data_AF-A0A2E7ATZ1-F1
#
_entry.id   AF-A0A2E7ATZ1-F1
#
_cell.length_a   1.000
_cell.length_b   1.000
_cell.length_c   1.000
_cell.angle_alpha   90.00
_cell.angle_beta   90.00
_cell.angle_gamma   90.00
#
_symmetry.space_group_name_H-M   'P 1'
#
loop_
_entity.id
_entity.type
_entity.pdbx_description
1 polymer ?
#
loop_
_entity_poly.entity_id
_entity_poly.type
_entity_poly.pdbx_seq_one_letter_code
_entity_poly.pdbx_strand_id
1 'polypeptide(L)'
;MAVPFSDETSLRWALLAFEFLIAFALIYNSQNQPFPRPSFRFGWLLVLLASLILIGQAAPRPMTVYAHLIMLSGVGGFGLVAGVYQLAQTQRDVLVAPYAGMLFCVGVVGLMVSTWDDLSKIEQWAGFLTIVVLGGGETWLIFRGLLIGKLPRAWSQAGMVALMQGRLTGKNGAIECFEKGWDADEEHLNPMAYVALHRIHTFLGQHEEAEIWKEYLEREGGESAVASEYIRAIHDALADLDSEAAQRLPQFTEEE
;
A
#
# COMPACT_ATOMS: atom_id res chain seq x y z
N MET A 1 0.50 14.74 -38.03
CA MET A 1 0.51 13.29 -37.77
C MET A 1 -0.64 13.03 -36.80
N ALA A 2 -1.80 12.60 -37.32
CA ALA A 2 -3.01 12.43 -36.52
C ALA A 2 -2.83 11.19 -35.63
N VAL A 3 -2.86 11.41 -34.31
CA VAL A 3 -2.84 10.33 -33.32
C VAL A 3 -4.19 9.58 -33.45
N PRO A 4 -4.22 8.23 -33.43
CA PRO A 4 -5.42 7.45 -33.77
C PRO A 4 -6.59 7.52 -32.76
N PHE A 5 -6.61 8.50 -31.84
CA PHE A 5 -7.67 8.73 -30.85
C PHE A 5 -8.77 9.71 -31.33
N SER A 6 -9.00 9.83 -32.63
CA SER A 6 -9.92 10.85 -33.18
C SER A 6 -11.40 10.49 -33.15
N ASP A 7 -11.79 9.35 -32.57
CA ASP A 7 -13.20 8.99 -32.39
C ASP A 7 -13.55 9.07 -30.90
N GLU A 8 -14.53 9.90 -30.55
CA GLU A 8 -15.00 10.04 -29.17
C GLU A 8 -15.36 8.68 -28.57
N THR A 9 -15.85 7.76 -29.39
CA THR A 9 -16.17 6.39 -29.01
C THR A 9 -14.93 5.62 -28.55
N SER A 10 -13.81 5.71 -29.28
CA SER A 10 -12.59 4.99 -28.92
C SER A 10 -11.97 5.52 -27.63
N LEU A 11 -12.05 6.84 -27.41
CA LEU A 11 -11.60 7.47 -26.18
C LEU A 11 -12.43 7.03 -24.96
N ARG A 12 -13.76 6.92 -25.09
CA ARG A 12 -14.62 6.38 -24.01
C ARG A 12 -14.21 4.97 -23.60
N TRP A 13 -14.01 4.09 -24.57
CA TRP A 13 -13.57 2.71 -24.30
C TRP A 13 -12.17 2.66 -23.71
N ALA A 14 -11.26 3.53 -24.15
CA ALA A 14 -9.92 3.62 -23.58
C ALA A 14 -9.95 4.06 -22.11
N LEU A 15 -10.77 5.05 -21.74
CA LEU A 15 -10.94 5.50 -20.36
C LEU A 15 -11.54 4.39 -19.47
N LEU A 16 -12.55 3.67 -19.96
CA LEU A 16 -13.11 2.51 -19.27
C LEU A 16 -12.07 1.40 -19.06
N ALA A 17 -11.32 1.05 -20.10
CA ALA A 17 -10.27 0.04 -20.01
C ALA A 17 -9.17 0.45 -19.02
N PHE A 18 -8.78 1.72 -19.04
CA PHE A 18 -7.84 2.30 -18.08
C PHE A 18 -8.35 2.21 -16.64
N GLU A 19 -9.61 2.57 -16.38
CA GLU A 19 -10.21 2.50 -15.04
C GLU A 19 -10.24 1.07 -14.50
N PHE A 20 -10.65 0.10 -15.31
CA PHE A 20 -10.58 -1.32 -14.93
C PHE A 20 -9.15 -1.80 -14.69
N LEU A 21 -8.18 -1.40 -15.53
CA LEU A 21 -6.78 -1.76 -15.35
C LEU A 21 -6.26 -1.26 -14.00
N ILE A 22 -6.50 0.00 -13.67
CA ILE A 22 -6.09 0.60 -12.39
C ILE A 22 -6.78 -0.12 -11.22
N ALA A 23 -8.09 -0.40 -11.34
CA ALA A 23 -8.86 -1.09 -10.31
C ALA A 23 -8.32 -2.51 -10.03
N PHE A 24 -8.08 -3.30 -11.07
CA PHE A 24 -7.55 -4.64 -10.93
C PHE A 24 -6.09 -4.66 -10.47
N ALA A 25 -5.26 -3.73 -10.95
CA ALA A 25 -3.89 -3.56 -10.47
C ALA A 25 -3.86 -3.25 -8.96
N LEU A 26 -4.74 -2.35 -8.48
CA LEU A 26 -4.91 -2.06 -7.06
C LEU A 26 -5.31 -3.29 -6.25
N ILE A 27 -6.35 -4.02 -6.70
CA ILE A 27 -6.83 -5.21 -6.01
C ILE A 27 -5.74 -6.28 -5.94
N TYR A 28 -5.04 -6.52 -7.04
CA TYR A 28 -3.96 -7.50 -7.11
C TYR A 28 -2.79 -7.12 -6.21
N ASN A 29 -2.28 -5.89 -6.32
CA ASN A 29 -1.12 -5.43 -5.56
C ASN A 29 -1.43 -5.21 -4.07
N SER A 30 -2.70 -4.96 -3.70
CA SER A 30 -3.09 -4.80 -2.29
C SER A 30 -2.72 -6.01 -1.43
N GLN A 31 -2.66 -7.22 -2.01
CA GLN A 31 -2.33 -8.44 -1.29
C GLN A 31 -0.89 -8.46 -0.76
N ASN A 32 -0.02 -7.62 -1.31
CA ASN A 32 1.38 -7.49 -0.92
C ASN A 32 1.59 -6.36 0.10
N GLN A 33 0.52 -5.75 0.62
CA GLN A 33 0.60 -4.73 1.65
C GLN A 33 0.42 -5.37 3.05
N PRO A 34 1.07 -4.84 4.10
CA PRO A 34 0.88 -5.30 5.47
C PRO A 34 -0.59 -5.19 5.92
N PHE A 35 -1.27 -4.13 5.47
CA PHE A 35 -2.70 -3.92 5.70
C PHE A 35 -3.42 -3.78 4.36
N PRO A 36 -3.92 -4.87 3.74
CA PRO A 36 -4.45 -4.85 2.37
C PRO A 36 -5.76 -4.07 2.20
N ARG A 37 -6.47 -3.77 3.30
CA ARG A 37 -7.86 -3.29 3.26
C ARG A 37 -8.04 -1.94 2.55
N PRO A 38 -7.19 -0.91 2.70
CA PRO A 38 -7.44 0.39 2.08
C PRO A 38 -7.38 0.35 0.56
N SER A 39 -6.26 -0.11 -0.02
CA SER A 39 -6.10 -0.29 -1.48
C SER A 39 -7.10 -1.27 -2.06
N PHE A 40 -7.41 -2.38 -1.37
CA PHE A 40 -8.42 -3.33 -1.82
C PHE A 40 -9.82 -2.71 -1.91
N ARG A 41 -10.25 -1.97 -0.87
CA ARG A 41 -11.55 -1.28 -0.87
C ARG A 41 -11.64 -0.22 -1.95
N PHE A 42 -10.57 0.56 -2.14
CA PHE A 42 -10.53 1.56 -3.19
C PHE A 42 -10.58 0.93 -4.58
N GLY A 43 -9.85 -0.16 -4.81
CA GLY A 43 -9.94 -0.93 -6.07
C GLY A 43 -11.35 -1.44 -6.35
N TRP A 44 -12.06 -1.97 -5.35
CA TRP A 44 -13.46 -2.39 -5.52
C TRP A 44 -14.42 -1.24 -5.79
N LEU A 45 -14.20 -0.08 -5.18
CA LEU A 45 -14.95 1.13 -5.49
C LEU A 45 -14.80 1.49 -6.98
N LEU A 46 -13.57 1.43 -7.51
CA LEU A 46 -13.30 1.69 -8.93
C LEU A 46 -13.93 0.63 -9.84
N VAL A 47 -13.88 -0.67 -9.48
CA VAL A 47 -14.59 -1.71 -10.24
C VAL A 47 -16.08 -1.42 -10.29
N LEU A 48 -16.68 -1.02 -9.17
CA LEU A 48 -18.10 -0.69 -9.10
C LEU A 48 -18.43 0.51 -10.00
N LEU A 49 -17.65 1.59 -9.93
CA LEU A 49 -17.85 2.77 -10.76
C LEU A 49 -17.68 2.45 -12.26
N ALA A 50 -16.58 1.81 -12.63
CA ALA A 50 -16.31 1.37 -14.00
C ALA A 50 -17.42 0.45 -14.55
N SER A 51 -17.94 -0.46 -13.73
CA SER A 51 -19.05 -1.35 -14.11
C SER A 51 -20.36 -0.58 -14.34
N LEU A 52 -20.68 0.39 -13.49
CA LEU A 52 -21.85 1.25 -13.68
C LEU A 52 -21.75 2.06 -14.98
N ILE A 53 -20.57 2.57 -15.30
CA ILE A 53 -20.33 3.33 -16.54
C ILE A 53 -20.42 2.40 -17.76
N LEU A 54 -19.85 1.20 -17.66
CA LEU A 54 -19.92 0.18 -18.71
C LEU A 54 -21.38 -0.17 -19.04
N ILE A 55 -22.21 -0.40 -18.02
CA ILE A 55 -23.65 -0.62 -18.20
C ILE A 55 -24.30 0.63 -18.81
N GLY A 56 -23.91 1.82 -18.34
CA GLY A 56 -24.38 3.11 -18.86
C GLY A 56 -24.09 3.34 -20.34
N GLN A 57 -23.09 2.67 -20.94
CA GLN A 57 -22.83 2.76 -22.38
C GLN A 57 -23.95 2.16 -23.24
N ALA A 58 -24.78 1.27 -22.69
CA ALA A 58 -25.95 0.71 -23.38
C ALA A 58 -27.20 1.61 -23.31
N ALA A 59 -27.14 2.71 -22.55
CA ALA A 59 -28.27 3.62 -22.40
C ALA A 59 -28.50 4.45 -23.69
N PRO A 60 -29.73 4.96 -23.93
CA PRO A 60 -30.03 5.83 -25.06
C PRO A 60 -29.18 7.10 -25.11
N ARG A 61 -28.66 7.53 -23.95
CA ARG A 61 -27.73 8.63 -23.78
C ARG A 61 -26.54 8.14 -22.94
N PRO A 62 -25.47 7.64 -23.57
CA PRO A 62 -24.30 7.16 -22.85
C PRO A 62 -23.55 8.31 -22.16
N MET A 63 -22.71 7.97 -21.19
CA MET A 63 -21.85 8.94 -20.51
C MET A 63 -20.87 9.56 -21.51
N THR A 64 -20.78 10.89 -21.52
CA THR A 64 -19.84 11.62 -22.39
C THR A 64 -18.41 11.50 -21.87
N VAL A 65 -17.42 11.67 -22.74
CA VAL A 65 -16.00 11.70 -22.36
C VAL A 65 -15.76 12.77 -21.28
N TYR A 66 -16.32 13.96 -21.49
CA TYR A 66 -16.19 15.07 -20.55
C TYR A 66 -16.69 14.73 -19.14
N ALA A 67 -17.86 14.07 -19.04
CA ALA A 67 -18.39 13.62 -17.76
C ALA A 67 -17.50 12.54 -17.12
N HIS A 68 -16.95 11.61 -17.91
CA HIS A 68 -16.04 10.57 -17.43
C HIS A 68 -14.78 11.20 -16.84
N LEU A 69 -14.18 12.17 -17.55
CA LEU A 69 -12.99 12.90 -17.08
C LEU A 69 -13.25 13.67 -15.77
N ILE A 70 -14.39 14.35 -15.63
CA ILE A 70 -14.78 15.00 -14.35
C ILE A 70 -14.82 14.00 -13.21
N MET A 71 -15.43 12.84 -13.44
CA MET A 71 -15.57 11.81 -12.42
C MET A 71 -14.21 11.18 -12.05
N LEU A 72 -13.32 10.95 -13.04
CA LEU A 72 -11.93 10.55 -12.78
C LEU A 72 -11.17 11.60 -11.96
N SER A 73 -11.31 12.89 -12.27
CA SER A 73 -10.72 13.98 -11.47
C SER A 73 -11.26 13.99 -10.04
N GLY A 74 -12.57 13.82 -9.84
CA GLY A 74 -13.18 13.83 -8.51
C GLY A 74 -12.72 12.64 -7.65
N VAL A 75 -12.88 11.42 -8.19
CA VAL A 75 -12.53 10.17 -7.49
C VAL A 75 -11.02 10.07 -7.28
N GLY A 76 -10.24 10.38 -8.32
CA GLY A 76 -8.78 10.40 -8.26
C GLY A 76 -8.26 11.44 -7.27
N GLY A 77 -8.83 12.65 -7.26
CA GLY A 77 -8.43 13.72 -6.34
C GLY A 77 -8.71 13.37 -4.88
N PHE A 78 -9.90 12.82 -4.59
CA PHE A 78 -10.22 12.34 -3.24
C PHE A 78 -9.31 11.19 -2.81
N GLY A 79 -9.13 10.19 -3.68
CA GLY A 79 -8.24 9.05 -3.44
C GLY A 79 -6.79 9.48 -3.22
N LEU A 80 -6.32 10.48 -3.98
CA LEU A 80 -4.97 11.01 -3.86
C LEU A 80 -4.73 11.64 -2.48
N VAL A 81 -5.63 12.50 -2.01
CA VAL A 81 -5.51 13.13 -0.69
C VAL A 81 -5.54 12.07 0.42
N ALA A 82 -6.50 11.13 0.35
CA ALA A 82 -6.61 10.05 1.33
C ALA A 82 -5.40 9.11 1.30
N GLY A 83 -4.85 8.85 0.12
CA GLY A 83 -3.66 8.02 -0.09
C GLY A 83 -2.40 8.69 0.43
N VAL A 84 -2.18 9.97 0.15
CA VAL A 84 -1.03 10.74 0.66
C VAL A 84 -1.07 10.80 2.18
N TYR A 85 -2.24 11.01 2.78
CA TYR A 85 -2.37 10.95 4.25
C TYR A 85 -1.97 9.58 4.80
N GLN A 86 -2.43 8.50 4.17
CA GLN A 86 -2.08 7.15 4.60
C GLN A 86 -0.59 6.86 4.45
N LEU A 87 0.00 7.26 3.32
CA LEU A 87 1.42 7.10 3.00
C LEU A 87 2.32 7.91 3.96
N ALA A 88 1.98 9.18 4.20
CA ALA A 88 2.83 10.09 4.95
C ALA A 88 2.67 9.98 6.47
N GLN A 89 1.44 9.73 6.95
CA GLN A 89 1.14 9.76 8.38
C GLN A 89 1.01 8.36 8.99
N THR A 90 0.23 7.49 8.36
CA THR A 90 -0.08 6.18 8.97
C THR A 90 0.89 5.08 8.55
N GLN A 91 1.58 5.26 7.42
CA GLN A 91 2.41 4.25 6.76
C GLN A 91 1.70 2.90 6.66
N ARG A 92 0.40 2.85 6.36
CA ARG A 92 -0.37 1.58 6.28
C ARG A 92 -0.60 1.09 4.86
N ASP A 93 -0.57 2.00 3.90
CA ASP A 93 -0.80 1.74 2.49
C ASP A 93 0.02 2.71 1.65
N VAL A 94 0.70 2.19 0.62
CA VAL A 94 1.52 2.98 -0.31
C VAL A 94 0.98 2.96 -1.74
N LEU A 95 -0.12 2.25 -1.98
CA LEU A 95 -0.67 2.01 -3.32
C LEU A 95 -1.75 3.04 -3.68
N VAL A 96 -2.63 3.39 -2.74
CA VAL A 96 -3.78 4.27 -3.04
C VAL A 96 -3.33 5.60 -3.63
N ALA A 97 -2.26 6.21 -3.10
CA ALA A 97 -1.78 7.51 -3.56
C ALA A 97 -1.37 7.55 -5.04
N PRO A 98 -0.43 6.70 -5.52
CA PRO A 98 -0.05 6.71 -6.94
C PRO A 98 -1.21 6.30 -7.85
N TYR A 99 -1.95 5.23 -7.54
CA TYR A 99 -3.04 4.81 -8.43
C TYR A 99 -4.18 5.83 -8.52
N ALA A 100 -4.55 6.49 -7.43
CA ALA A 100 -5.51 7.59 -7.47
C ALA A 100 -4.95 8.83 -8.16
N GLY A 101 -3.66 9.11 -8.00
CA GLY A 101 -2.95 10.17 -8.70
C GLY A 101 -2.94 9.99 -10.21
N MET A 102 -2.78 8.76 -10.72
CA MET A 102 -2.94 8.45 -12.14
C MET A 102 -4.35 8.78 -12.65
N LEU A 103 -5.40 8.39 -11.92
CA LEU A 103 -6.80 8.72 -12.29
C LEU A 103 -7.01 10.24 -12.30
N PHE A 104 -6.48 10.93 -11.29
CA PHE A 104 -6.56 12.38 -11.16
C PHE A 104 -5.86 13.08 -12.34
N CYS A 105 -4.64 12.65 -12.66
CA CYS A 105 -3.86 13.20 -13.78
C CYS A 105 -4.58 12.98 -15.11
N VAL A 106 -5.05 11.77 -15.40
CA VAL A 106 -5.80 11.50 -16.64
C VAL A 106 -7.07 12.34 -16.73
N GLY A 107 -7.84 12.45 -15.64
CA GLY A 107 -9.04 13.28 -15.59
C GLY A 107 -8.74 14.76 -15.81
N VAL A 108 -7.86 15.35 -15.00
CA VAL A 108 -7.57 16.80 -15.03
C VAL A 108 -6.86 17.19 -16.32
N VAL A 109 -5.83 16.46 -16.73
CA VAL A 109 -5.12 16.75 -17.99
C VAL A 109 -6.06 16.56 -19.18
N GLY A 110 -6.90 15.52 -19.17
CA GLY A 110 -7.91 15.34 -20.21
C GLY A 110 -8.88 16.51 -20.32
N LEU A 111 -9.36 17.05 -19.19
CA LEU A 111 -10.21 18.25 -19.17
C LEU A 111 -9.46 19.47 -19.71
N MET A 112 -8.22 19.69 -19.28
CA MET A 112 -7.40 20.81 -19.74
C MET A 112 -7.13 20.76 -21.24
N VAL A 113 -6.86 19.57 -21.78
CA VAL A 113 -6.66 19.35 -23.22
C VAL A 113 -7.96 19.61 -23.98
N SER A 114 -9.13 19.23 -23.42
CA SER A 114 -10.42 19.44 -24.08
C SER A 114 -10.80 20.90 -24.27
N THR A 115 -10.28 21.80 -23.43
CA THR A 115 -10.51 23.25 -23.52
C THR A 115 -9.30 24.00 -24.09
N TRP A 116 -8.24 23.31 -24.51
CA TRP A 116 -6.93 23.91 -24.77
C TRP A 116 -6.96 24.99 -25.85
N ASP A 117 -7.74 24.77 -26.91
CA ASP A 117 -7.86 25.67 -28.05
C ASP A 117 -8.64 26.95 -27.73
N ASP A 118 -9.47 26.92 -26.69
CA ASP A 118 -10.27 28.07 -26.22
C ASP A 118 -9.49 28.97 -25.24
N LEU A 119 -8.33 28.52 -24.76
CA LEU A 119 -7.52 29.24 -23.78
C LEU A 119 -6.64 30.32 -24.43
N SER A 120 -6.48 31.44 -23.72
CA SER A 120 -5.49 32.45 -24.07
C SER A 120 -4.05 31.91 -23.92
N LYS A 121 -3.07 32.60 -24.53
CA LYS A 121 -1.65 32.19 -24.43
C LYS A 121 -1.14 32.11 -23.00
N ILE A 122 -1.59 32.99 -22.11
CA ILE A 122 -1.20 32.98 -20.70
C ILE A 122 -1.77 31.74 -20.00
N GLU A 123 -3.05 31.43 -20.24
CA GLU A 123 -3.70 30.26 -19.67
C GLU A 123 -3.12 28.95 -20.20
N GLN A 124 -2.73 28.89 -21.48
CA GLN A 124 -2.01 27.75 -22.06
C GLN A 124 -0.66 27.53 -21.36
N TRP A 125 0.09 28.59 -21.05
CA TRP A 125 1.35 28.49 -20.30
C TRP A 125 1.14 28.05 -18.85
N ALA A 126 0.14 28.60 -18.17
CA ALA A 126 -0.23 28.18 -16.82
C ALA A 126 -0.65 26.70 -16.82
N GLY A 127 -1.47 26.29 -17.79
CA GLY A 127 -1.91 24.92 -17.95
C GLY A 127 -0.75 23.96 -18.23
N PHE A 128 0.19 24.34 -19.10
CA PHE A 128 1.42 23.58 -19.33
C PHE A 128 2.21 23.39 -18.03
N LEU A 129 2.42 24.46 -17.26
CA LEU A 129 3.12 24.38 -15.98
C LEU A 129 2.40 23.45 -15.00
N THR A 130 1.07 23.52 -14.92
CA THR A 130 0.26 22.61 -14.10
C THR A 130 0.45 21.16 -14.52
N ILE A 131 0.44 20.84 -15.82
CA ILE A 131 0.66 19.48 -16.33
C ILE A 131 2.06 18.97 -15.92
N VAL A 132 3.09 19.81 -16.01
CA VAL A 132 4.45 19.46 -15.59
C VAL A 132 4.51 19.15 -14.09
N VAL A 133 3.87 19.98 -13.26
CA VAL A 133 3.81 19.76 -11.81
C VAL A 133 3.05 18.48 -11.47
N LEU A 134 1.91 18.23 -12.12
CA LEU A 134 1.13 17.00 -11.92
C LEU A 134 1.94 15.76 -12.31
N GLY A 135 2.59 15.78 -13.49
CA GLY A 135 3.43 14.66 -13.94
C GLY A 135 4.64 14.42 -13.04
N GLY A 136 5.30 15.48 -12.57
CA GLY A 136 6.40 15.37 -11.61
C GLY A 136 5.95 14.84 -10.25
N GLY A 137 4.82 15.34 -9.73
CA GLY A 137 4.23 14.88 -8.48
C GLY A 137 3.81 13.41 -8.54
N GLU A 138 3.17 12.99 -9.63
CA GLU A 138 2.78 11.60 -9.86
C GLU A 138 4.00 10.68 -9.97
N THR A 139 5.02 11.10 -10.73
CA THR A 139 6.28 10.35 -10.82
C THR A 139 6.89 10.15 -9.44
N TRP A 140 6.94 11.20 -8.63
CA TRP A 140 7.43 11.12 -7.25
C TRP A 140 6.59 10.17 -6.38
N LEU A 141 5.25 10.16 -6.53
CA LEU A 141 4.38 9.22 -5.80
C LEU A 141 4.61 7.77 -6.22
N ILE A 142 4.85 7.50 -7.49
CA ILE A 142 5.21 6.16 -7.98
C ILE A 142 6.53 5.71 -7.35
N PHE A 143 7.55 6.58 -7.34
CA PHE A 143 8.83 6.25 -6.71
C PHE A 143 8.68 6.05 -5.21
N ARG A 144 8.08 7.02 -4.50
CA ARG A 144 7.94 6.97 -3.04
C ARG A 144 7.02 5.84 -2.58
N GLY A 145 5.94 5.58 -3.32
CA GLY A 145 4.91 4.61 -2.98
C GLY A 145 5.26 3.21 -3.45
N LEU A 146 5.47 3.01 -4.76
CA LEU A 146 5.62 1.67 -5.34
C LEU A 146 7.05 1.14 -5.33
N LEU A 147 8.05 2.01 -5.53
CA LEU A 147 9.45 1.56 -5.68
C LEU A 147 10.23 1.60 -4.37
N ILE A 148 10.03 2.66 -3.59
CA ILE A 148 10.73 2.86 -2.31
C ILE A 148 9.84 2.41 -1.15
N GLY A 149 8.51 2.40 -1.31
CA GLY A 149 7.49 2.26 -0.26
C GLY A 149 7.90 1.42 0.95
N LYS A 150 8.54 2.08 1.92
CA LYS A 150 9.05 1.44 3.13
C LYS A 150 7.92 1.27 4.11
N LEU A 151 7.63 0.03 4.43
CA LEU A 151 6.68 -0.36 5.45
C LEU A 151 7.28 -1.22 6.58
N PRO A 152 8.57 -1.13 7.00
CA PRO A 152 9.12 -1.98 8.07
C PRO A 152 8.26 -1.96 9.34
N ARG A 153 7.91 -0.74 9.79
CA ARG A 153 7.03 -0.53 10.94
C ARG A 153 5.65 -1.16 10.78
N ALA A 154 5.05 -1.04 9.60
CA ALA A 154 3.71 -1.54 9.36
C ALA A 154 3.67 -3.06 9.19
N TRP A 155 4.73 -3.65 8.64
CA TRP A 155 4.94 -5.10 8.60
C TRP A 155 5.14 -5.68 10.01
N SER A 156 5.95 -5.04 10.86
CA SER A 156 6.09 -5.41 12.27
C SER A 156 4.75 -5.30 13.03
N GLN A 157 3.99 -4.23 12.83
CA GLN A 157 2.63 -4.10 13.40
C GLN A 157 1.67 -5.18 12.89
N ALA A 158 1.70 -5.49 11.59
CA ALA A 158 0.88 -6.56 11.01
C ALA A 158 1.27 -7.93 11.59
N GLY A 159 2.57 -8.16 11.82
CA GLY A 159 3.10 -9.35 12.47
C GLY A 159 2.57 -9.53 13.89
N MET A 160 2.58 -8.46 14.70
CA MET A 160 1.98 -8.48 16.05
C MET A 160 0.49 -8.76 16.02
N VAL A 161 -0.26 -8.16 15.09
CA VAL A 161 -1.70 -8.42 14.95
C VAL A 161 -1.96 -9.88 14.52
N ALA A 162 -1.14 -10.45 13.64
CA ALA A 162 -1.25 -11.85 13.24
C ALA A 162 -0.90 -12.80 14.40
N LEU A 163 0.13 -12.46 15.19
CA LEU A 163 0.54 -13.18 16.39
C LEU A 163 -0.57 -13.23 17.44
N MET A 164 -1.15 -12.07 17.78
CA MET A 164 -2.28 -11.98 18.73
C MET A 164 -3.55 -12.71 18.23
N GLN A 165 -3.65 -12.98 16.93
CA GLN A 165 -4.73 -13.78 16.34
C GLN A 165 -4.41 -15.28 16.26
N GLY A 166 -3.26 -15.72 16.77
CA GLY A 166 -2.78 -17.11 16.69
C GLY A 166 -2.37 -17.55 15.28
N ARG A 167 -2.20 -16.62 14.34
CA ARG A 167 -1.80 -16.92 12.95
C ARG A 167 -0.29 -16.81 12.81
N LEU A 168 0.43 -17.85 13.23
CA LEU A 168 1.90 -17.87 13.19
C LEU A 168 2.44 -18.03 11.75
N THR A 169 1.88 -18.96 10.98
CA THR A 169 2.38 -19.38 9.66
C THR A 169 1.37 -19.08 8.53
N GLY A 170 1.82 -19.23 7.29
CA GLY A 170 1.00 -19.03 6.09
C GLY A 170 0.97 -17.58 5.60
N LYS A 171 0.16 -17.31 4.56
CA LYS A 171 0.07 -15.99 3.92
C LYS A 171 -0.46 -14.95 4.92
N ASN A 172 0.29 -13.88 5.14
CA ASN A 172 0.04 -12.85 6.16
C ASN A 172 -0.02 -13.43 7.59
N GLY A 173 0.78 -14.48 7.85
CA GLY A 173 1.08 -14.98 9.18
C GLY A 173 2.16 -14.12 9.86
N ALA A 174 2.31 -14.27 11.17
CA ALA A 174 3.25 -13.49 11.97
C ALA A 174 4.69 -13.60 11.44
N ILE A 175 5.16 -14.81 11.10
CA ILE A 175 6.52 -15.03 10.59
C ILE A 175 6.75 -14.25 9.29
N GLU A 176 5.91 -14.44 8.26
CA GLU A 176 6.05 -13.74 6.98
C GLU A 176 6.02 -12.21 7.15
N CYS A 177 5.19 -11.71 8.07
CA CYS A 177 5.11 -10.28 8.35
C CYS A 177 6.39 -9.75 9.01
N PHE A 178 6.98 -10.47 9.98
CA PHE A 178 8.22 -10.03 10.60
C PHE A 178 9.43 -10.18 9.66
N GLU A 179 9.46 -11.21 8.82
CA GLU A 179 10.49 -11.38 7.77
C GLU A 179 10.48 -10.24 6.75
N LYS A 180 9.31 -9.69 6.42
CA LYS A 180 9.17 -8.50 5.57
C LYS A 180 9.36 -7.18 6.33
N GLY A 181 9.41 -7.25 7.67
CA GLY A 181 9.43 -6.10 8.56
C GLY A 181 10.83 -5.61 8.92
N TRP A 182 11.88 -6.39 8.66
CA TRP A 182 13.25 -5.94 8.80
C TRP A 182 13.74 -5.33 7.47
N ASP A 183 14.51 -4.24 7.55
CA ASP A 183 15.00 -3.47 6.41
C ASP A 183 16.47 -3.08 6.65
N ALA A 184 17.31 -3.29 5.63
CA ALA A 184 18.73 -2.93 5.68
C ALA A 184 18.94 -1.41 5.84
N ASP A 185 17.96 -0.59 5.43
CA ASP A 185 18.05 0.86 5.53
C ASP A 185 17.44 1.43 6.84
N GLU A 186 16.60 0.67 7.54
CA GLU A 186 15.99 1.06 8.84
C GLU A 186 16.45 0.12 9.96
N GLU A 187 17.77 0.00 10.09
CA GLU A 187 18.44 -0.96 10.99
C GLU A 187 17.94 -0.93 12.44
N HIS A 188 17.59 0.25 12.96
CA HIS A 188 17.05 0.44 14.32
C HIS A 188 15.72 -0.28 14.62
N LEU A 189 14.94 -0.70 13.61
CA LEU A 189 13.70 -1.46 13.81
C LEU A 189 13.91 -2.97 13.69
N ASN A 190 15.05 -3.39 13.16
CA ASN A 190 15.36 -4.80 12.93
C ASN A 190 15.37 -5.65 14.21
N PRO A 191 15.89 -5.16 15.36
CA PRO A 191 15.82 -5.91 16.62
C PRO A 191 14.41 -6.37 16.99
N MET A 192 13.38 -5.53 16.73
CA MET A 192 11.99 -5.88 17.05
C MET A 192 11.49 -7.06 16.20
N ALA A 193 11.86 -7.11 14.92
CA ALA A 193 11.53 -8.22 14.03
C ALA A 193 12.31 -9.48 14.42
N TYR A 194 13.61 -9.36 14.71
CA TYR A 194 14.48 -10.48 15.08
C TYR A 194 14.06 -11.14 16.40
N VAL A 195 13.74 -10.36 17.44
CA VAL A 195 13.18 -10.91 18.68
C VAL A 195 11.91 -11.69 18.39
N ALA A 196 10.97 -11.12 17.63
CA ALA A 196 9.71 -11.77 17.33
C ALA A 196 9.90 -13.11 16.59
N LEU A 197 10.73 -13.11 15.54
CA LEU A 197 11.05 -14.31 14.77
C LEU A 197 11.74 -15.36 15.64
N HIS A 198 12.76 -14.98 16.41
CA HIS A 198 13.43 -15.87 17.34
C HIS A 198 12.46 -16.52 18.34
N ARG A 199 11.55 -15.74 18.96
CA ARG A 199 10.56 -16.28 19.89
C ARG A 199 9.56 -17.22 19.22
N ILE A 200 9.05 -16.86 18.04
CA ILE A 200 8.09 -17.69 17.32
C ILE A 200 8.73 -19.03 16.89
N HIS A 201 9.95 -19.01 16.33
CA HIS A 201 10.65 -20.23 15.95
C HIS A 201 11.01 -21.10 17.16
N THR A 202 11.41 -20.49 18.28
CA THR A 202 11.64 -21.21 19.55
C THR A 202 10.37 -21.89 20.05
N PHE A 203 9.24 -21.18 20.03
CA PHE A 203 7.93 -21.71 20.39
C PHE A 203 7.54 -22.90 19.51
N LEU A 204 7.80 -22.82 18.21
CA LEU A 204 7.54 -23.91 17.24
C LEU A 204 8.53 -25.08 17.33
N GLY A 205 9.59 -24.99 18.14
CA GLY A 205 10.65 -26.01 18.25
C GLY A 205 11.61 -26.04 17.06
N GLN A 206 11.66 -24.97 16.28
CA GLN A 206 12.52 -24.81 15.10
C GLN A 206 13.87 -24.20 15.52
N HIS A 207 14.73 -25.03 16.09
CA HIS A 207 15.98 -24.58 16.73
C HIS A 207 16.98 -23.94 15.77
N GLU A 208 17.07 -24.42 14.52
CA GLU A 208 18.03 -23.90 13.54
C GLU A 208 17.67 -22.47 13.14
N GLU A 209 16.41 -22.23 12.76
CA GLU A 209 15.92 -20.89 12.44
C GLU A 209 15.94 -19.96 13.66
N ALA A 210 15.60 -20.47 14.85
CA ALA A 210 15.62 -19.67 16.08
C ALA A 210 17.02 -19.14 16.41
N GLU A 211 18.09 -19.93 16.20
CA GLU A 211 19.46 -19.49 16.45
C GLU A 211 19.94 -18.49 15.39
N ILE A 212 19.52 -18.62 14.12
CA ILE A 212 19.82 -17.63 13.07
C ILE A 212 19.28 -16.24 13.48
N TRP A 213 18.01 -16.16 13.87
CA TRP A 213 17.39 -14.89 14.26
C TRP A 213 17.97 -14.33 15.57
N LYS A 214 18.40 -15.21 16.47
CA LYS A 214 19.10 -14.82 17.69
C LYS A 214 20.47 -14.22 17.39
N GLU A 215 21.24 -14.79 16.46
CA GLU A 215 22.53 -14.23 16.06
C GLU A 215 22.35 -12.82 15.45
N TYR A 216 21.33 -12.63 14.60
CA TYR A 216 21.00 -11.31 14.08
C TYR A 216 20.59 -10.31 15.17
N LEU A 217 19.80 -10.76 16.14
CA LEU A 217 19.43 -9.94 17.30
C LEU A 217 20.65 -9.53 18.14
N GLU A 218 21.53 -10.48 18.46
CA GLU A 218 22.74 -10.23 19.25
C GLU A 218 23.68 -9.23 18.58
N ARG A 219 23.79 -9.28 17.24
CA ARG A 219 24.57 -8.31 16.45
C ARG A 219 24.02 -6.88 16.56
N GLU A 220 22.71 -6.73 16.73
CA GLU A 220 22.03 -5.43 16.83
C GLU A 220 21.80 -4.96 18.28
N GLY A 221 22.57 -5.50 19.24
CA GLY A 221 22.51 -5.11 20.65
C GLY A 221 21.64 -6.01 21.54
N GLY A 222 21.06 -7.08 21.01
CA GLY A 222 20.36 -8.08 21.80
C GLY A 222 18.96 -7.63 22.24
N GLU A 223 18.43 -8.29 23.28
CA GLU A 223 17.10 -7.99 23.82
C GLU A 223 16.99 -6.59 24.43
N SER A 224 18.11 -6.02 24.91
CA SER A 224 18.15 -4.66 25.47
C SER A 224 17.91 -3.56 24.43
N ALA A 225 18.07 -3.87 23.14
CA ALA A 225 17.74 -2.96 22.04
C ALA A 225 16.22 -2.87 21.78
N VAL A 226 15.42 -3.73 22.42
CA VAL A 226 13.96 -3.81 22.24
C VAL A 226 13.27 -3.49 23.56
N ALA A 227 12.18 -2.72 23.49
CA ALA A 227 11.37 -2.41 24.66
C ALA A 227 10.83 -3.70 25.31
N SER A 228 10.99 -3.83 26.64
CA SER A 228 10.58 -5.03 27.37
C SER A 228 9.08 -5.30 27.23
N GLU A 229 8.25 -4.27 27.14
CA GLU A 229 6.80 -4.41 26.92
C GLU A 229 6.48 -5.12 25.60
N TYR A 230 7.31 -4.92 24.57
CA TYR A 230 7.14 -5.57 23.28
C TYR A 230 7.51 -7.06 23.35
N ILE A 231 8.62 -7.40 24.02
CA ILE A 231 9.02 -8.79 24.25
C ILE A 231 7.94 -9.52 25.06
N ARG A 232 7.41 -8.85 26.10
CA ARG A 232 6.36 -9.38 26.96
C ARG A 232 5.08 -9.62 26.18
N ALA A 233 4.67 -8.67 25.33
CA ALA A 233 3.49 -8.83 24.48
C ALA A 233 3.62 -10.04 23.52
N ILE A 234 4.82 -10.34 23.02
CA ILE A 234 5.07 -11.54 22.20
C ILE A 234 4.93 -12.80 23.06
N HIS A 235 5.56 -12.82 24.23
CA HIS A 235 5.50 -13.96 25.16
C HIS A 235 4.08 -14.25 25.60
N ASP A 236 3.34 -13.24 26.05
CA ASP A 236 1.94 -13.37 26.47
C ASP A 236 1.08 -13.91 25.32
N ALA A 237 1.24 -13.38 24.10
CA ALA A 237 0.50 -13.86 22.93
C ALA A 237 0.83 -15.31 22.54
N LEU A 238 2.07 -15.75 22.72
CA LEU A 238 2.48 -17.14 22.48
C LEU A 238 1.98 -18.08 23.60
N ALA A 239 2.04 -17.64 24.85
CA ALA A 239 1.54 -18.38 26.00
C ALA A 239 0.02 -18.58 25.94
N ASP A 240 -0.71 -17.56 25.50
CA ASP A 240 -2.15 -17.63 25.25
C ASP A 240 -2.50 -18.63 24.13
N LEU A 241 -1.58 -18.84 23.17
CA LEU A 241 -1.78 -19.77 22.06
C LEU A 241 -1.55 -21.23 22.47
N ASP A 242 -0.44 -21.51 23.16
CA ASP A 242 -0.11 -22.84 23.69
C ASP A 242 0.86 -22.71 24.88
N SER A 243 0.34 -22.93 26.08
CA SER A 243 1.10 -22.84 27.33
C SER A 243 2.18 -23.92 27.47
N GLU A 244 2.04 -25.09 26.82
CA GLU A 244 3.07 -26.14 26.86
C GLU A 244 4.22 -25.80 25.92
N ALA A 245 3.91 -25.35 24.69
CA ALA A 245 4.93 -24.90 23.74
C ALA A 245 5.68 -23.65 24.24
N ALA A 246 4.99 -22.77 24.98
CA ALA A 246 5.58 -21.59 25.59
C ALA A 246 6.67 -21.90 26.63
N GLN A 247 6.72 -23.11 27.20
CA GLN A 247 7.80 -23.52 28.11
C GLN A 247 9.17 -23.56 27.43
N ARG A 248 9.22 -23.59 26.09
CA ARG A 248 10.46 -23.52 25.31
C ARG A 248 11.02 -22.09 25.23
N LEU A 249 10.20 -21.09 25.51
CA LEU A 249 10.62 -19.70 25.42
C LEU A 249 11.68 -19.40 26.49
N PRO A 250 12.69 -18.57 26.18
CA PRO A 250 13.66 -18.14 27.15
C PRO A 250 12.98 -17.34 28.26
N GLN A 251 13.50 -17.47 29.48
CA GLN A 251 12.95 -16.79 30.65
C GLN A 251 13.09 -15.27 30.48
N PHE A 252 12.04 -14.55 30.88
CA PHE A 252 12.06 -13.10 30.89
C PHE A 252 13.04 -12.62 31.97
N THR A 253 14.07 -11.89 31.58
CA THR A 253 14.98 -11.24 32.54
C THR A 253 14.57 -9.77 32.57
N GLU A 254 13.75 -9.38 33.54
CA GLU A 254 13.50 -7.95 33.81
C GLU A 254 14.78 -7.37 34.42
N GLU A 255 15.63 -6.75 33.61
CA GLU A 255 16.63 -5.82 34.14
C GLU A 255 15.92 -4.50 34.46
N GLU A 256 15.99 -4.08 35.74
CA GLU A 256 15.42 -2.85 36.31
C GLU A 256 15.94 -1.56 35.67
#